data_AF-A0AAJ6T2J8-F1
#
_entry.id   AF-A0AAJ6T2J8-F1
#
_cell.length_a   1.000
_cell.length_b   1.000
_cell.length_c   1.000
_cell.angle_alpha   90.00
_cell.angle_beta   90.00
_cell.angle_gamma   90.00
#
_symmetry.space_group_name_H-M   'P 1'
#
loop_
_entity.id
_entity.type
_entity.pdbx_description
1 polymer ?
#
loop_
_entity_poly.entity_id
_entity_poly.type
_entity_poly.pdbx_seq_one_letter_code
_entity_poly.pdbx_strand_id
1 'polypeptide(L)'
;MNFSVDRIPPPPPFLKRRDDELKLNTNLAALKVSLSVVCLVAYHRGSGEKCFACTGTIVECEGAAGDDGKFEATILTSASLFHSYRDPSQITVEVHLSDGSSYEGEVSAFDLHYNIATVKFKPDKPPQKACLKWIDDSMSLQPDNDHTMVEANFFNLCPGDKVIALARVQDHHHQLLVSSGDFSIYCCELDCQELLMTTCEITTHFIGGPLINWDGEVIGINFFWKGQTPFLPINIAFRCLDHLNKKRSVPHPWLGMEFINLYAADVVTLEEIVQLFPLVCKGVIVEEVTEESPADRAEIQPNDVIIKCDREVVSCSLKFFGMIWDKVGKSMELEVMRAGVCGPLKLAILADDLLPDSYNSWPI
;
A
#
# COMPACT_ATOMS: atom_id res chain seq x y z
N MET A 1 -17.29 -23.32 46.28
CA MET A 1 -16.79 -24.10 45.13
C MET A 1 -15.81 -23.22 44.39
N ASN A 2 -14.50 -23.51 44.50
CA ASN A 2 -13.47 -22.80 43.75
C ASN A 2 -13.35 -23.45 42.37
N PHE A 3 -13.64 -22.71 41.31
CA PHE A 3 -13.30 -23.13 39.96
C PHE A 3 -11.78 -22.96 39.79
N SER A 4 -11.06 -24.08 39.69
CA SER A 4 -9.68 -24.09 39.24
C SER A 4 -9.64 -23.55 37.82
N VAL A 5 -8.78 -22.55 37.60
CA VAL A 5 -8.41 -22.09 36.26
C VAL A 5 -7.58 -23.22 35.64
N ASP A 6 -8.17 -23.96 34.72
CA ASP A 6 -7.46 -24.98 33.94
C ASP A 6 -6.31 -24.30 33.18
N ARG A 7 -5.07 -24.69 33.51
CA ARG A 7 -3.89 -24.24 32.79
C ARG A 7 -3.90 -24.90 31.42
N ILE A 8 -3.97 -24.08 30.37
CA ILE A 8 -3.81 -24.54 28.99
C ILE A 8 -2.45 -25.26 28.89
N PRO A 9 -2.41 -26.52 28.40
CA PRO A 9 -1.15 -27.25 28.26
C PRO A 9 -0.23 -26.53 27.25
N PRO A 10 1.10 -26.57 27.46
CA PRO A 10 2.03 -25.94 26.54
C PRO A 10 1.91 -26.54 25.14
N PRO A 11 2.15 -25.76 24.08
CA PRO A 11 2.05 -26.24 22.72
C PRO A 11 3.01 -27.41 22.47
N PRO A 12 2.64 -28.37 21.61
CA PRO A 12 3.51 -29.49 21.27
C PRO A 12 4.85 -28.99 20.71
N PRO A 13 5.97 -29.71 20.97
CA PRO A 13 7.33 -29.27 20.62
C PRO A 13 7.53 -28.87 19.15
N PHE A 14 6.77 -29.49 18.24
CA PHE A 14 6.85 -29.21 16.81
C PHE A 14 6.25 -27.85 16.43
N LEU A 15 5.17 -27.43 17.10
CA LEU A 15 4.59 -26.09 16.91
C LEU A 15 5.54 -25.03 17.47
N LYS A 16 6.07 -25.24 18.68
CA LYS A 16 7.05 -24.34 19.30
C LYS A 16 8.29 -24.12 18.42
N ARG A 17 8.84 -25.18 17.82
CA ARG A 17 9.99 -25.07 16.90
C ARG A 17 9.69 -24.23 15.65
N ARG A 18 8.47 -24.35 15.12
CA ARG A 18 7.99 -23.57 13.97
C ARG A 18 7.84 -22.09 14.33
N ASP A 19 7.32 -21.80 15.53
CA ASP A 19 7.17 -20.44 16.05
C ASP A 19 8.54 -19.77 16.29
N ASP A 20 9.51 -20.54 16.80
CA ASP A 20 10.88 -20.06 17.02
C ASP A 20 11.59 -19.72 15.69
N GLU A 21 11.41 -20.56 14.67
CA GLU A 21 11.97 -20.33 13.32
C GLU A 21 11.32 -19.13 12.62
N LEU A 22 9.99 -19.02 12.71
CA LEU A 22 9.24 -17.87 12.21
C LEU A 22 9.76 -16.58 12.85
N LYS A 23 9.88 -16.55 14.18
CA LYS A 23 10.36 -15.38 14.91
C LYS A 23 11.80 -15.01 14.54
N LEU A 24 12.68 -16.00 14.36
CA LEU A 24 14.06 -15.75 13.93
C LEU A 24 14.09 -15.10 12.54
N ASN A 25 13.37 -15.67 11.58
CA ASN A 25 13.32 -15.16 10.21
C ASN A 25 12.71 -13.76 10.14
N THR A 26 11.62 -13.51 10.88
CA THR A 26 11.02 -12.17 11.03
C THR A 26 12.05 -11.16 11.51
N ASN A 27 12.82 -11.50 12.55
CA ASN A 27 13.85 -10.62 13.09
C ASN A 27 14.96 -10.34 12.08
N LEU A 28 15.41 -11.36 11.34
CA LEU A 28 16.46 -11.19 10.33
C LEU A 28 16.00 -10.28 9.19
N ALA A 29 14.77 -10.45 8.69
CA ALA A 29 14.20 -9.58 7.67
C ALA A 29 14.04 -8.14 8.18
N ALA A 30 13.50 -7.96 9.38
CA ALA A 30 13.35 -6.65 10.01
C ALA A 30 14.70 -5.93 10.19
N LEU A 31 15.76 -6.65 10.57
CA LEU A 31 17.10 -6.08 10.75
C LEU A 31 17.69 -5.52 9.44
N LYS A 32 17.42 -6.15 8.29
CA LYS A 32 17.92 -5.68 6.98
C LYS A 32 17.46 -4.26 6.66
N VAL A 33 16.24 -3.91 7.06
CA VAL A 33 15.64 -2.60 6.77
C VAL A 33 15.65 -1.65 7.97
N SER A 34 15.90 -2.15 9.18
CA SER A 34 15.73 -1.43 10.44
C SER A 34 16.38 -0.04 10.49
N LEU A 35 17.57 0.14 9.91
CA LEU A 35 18.31 1.42 9.92
C LEU A 35 17.70 2.48 8.99
N SER A 36 16.83 2.08 8.06
CA SER A 36 16.05 3.00 7.22
C SER A 36 14.68 3.35 7.81
N VAL A 37 14.23 2.65 8.87
CA VAL A 37 12.96 2.92 9.56
C VAL A 37 13.20 4.01 10.60
N VAL A 38 12.40 5.08 10.55
CA VAL A 38 12.55 6.26 11.43
C VAL A 38 11.24 6.58 12.15
N CYS A 39 11.35 7.25 13.30
CA CYS A 39 10.19 7.83 13.98
C CYS A 39 10.04 9.29 13.57
N LEU A 40 8.82 9.70 13.25
CA LEU A 40 8.46 11.09 12.93
C LEU A 40 7.51 11.60 14.00
N VAL A 41 7.77 12.80 14.51
CA VAL A 41 6.90 13.45 15.50
C VAL A 41 6.56 14.84 15.01
N ALA A 42 5.26 15.09 14.83
CA ALA A 42 4.74 16.39 14.45
C ALA A 42 4.34 17.19 15.69
N TYR A 43 4.73 18.46 15.70
CA TYR A 43 4.36 19.43 16.72
C TYR A 43 3.69 20.64 16.07
N HIS A 44 2.68 21.21 16.73
CA HIS A 44 2.00 22.41 16.25
C HIS A 44 2.91 23.62 16.47
N ARG A 45 3.16 24.43 15.43
CA ARG A 45 4.10 25.57 15.51
C ARG A 45 3.73 26.62 16.54
N GLY A 46 2.43 26.85 16.76
CA GLY A 46 1.97 27.89 17.68
C GLY A 46 2.03 27.48 19.16
N SER A 47 1.66 26.24 19.46
CA SER A 47 1.52 25.75 20.85
C SER A 47 2.69 24.89 21.33
N GLY A 48 3.47 24.31 20.40
CA GLY A 48 4.48 23.31 20.72
C GLY A 48 3.90 21.97 21.18
N GLU A 49 2.59 21.78 21.08
CA GLU A 49 1.92 20.53 21.45
C GLU A 49 2.17 19.45 20.41
N LYS A 50 2.40 18.21 20.87
CA LYS A 50 2.56 17.03 20.02
C LYS A 50 1.23 16.74 19.32
N CYS A 51 1.22 16.84 17.99
CA CYS A 51 0.03 16.58 17.17
C CYS A 51 -0.12 15.10 16.85
N PHE A 52 0.96 14.49 16.38
CA PHE A 52 0.95 13.12 15.88
C PHE A 52 2.36 12.53 15.95
N ALA A 53 2.46 11.22 16.07
CA ALA A 53 3.71 10.49 15.90
C ALA A 53 3.47 9.25 15.07
N CYS A 54 4.35 9.01 14.11
CA CYS A 54 4.24 7.91 13.17
C CYS A 54 5.61 7.39 12.77
N THR A 55 5.62 6.41 11.87
CA THR A 55 6.85 5.85 11.31
C THR A 55 7.05 6.37 9.89
N GLY A 56 8.29 6.48 9.45
CA GLY A 56 8.64 6.67 8.05
C GLY A 56 9.76 5.74 7.60
N THR A 57 10.00 5.69 6.30
CA THR A 57 11.05 4.90 5.66
C THR A 57 11.97 5.79 4.84
N ILE A 58 13.27 5.76 5.10
CA ILE A 58 14.27 6.47 4.28
C ILE A 58 14.39 5.75 2.93
N VAL A 59 14.02 6.44 1.85
CA VAL A 59 13.99 5.89 0.49
C VAL A 59 15.05 6.51 -0.41
N GLU A 60 15.45 7.75 -0.14
CA GLU A 60 16.47 8.47 -0.91
C GLU A 60 17.45 9.19 0.00
N CYS A 61 18.65 9.41 -0.53
CA CYS A 61 19.74 10.13 0.12
C CYS A 61 20.68 10.58 -0.99
N GLU A 62 20.88 11.88 -1.07
CA GLU A 62 21.71 12.59 -2.03
C GLU A 62 22.86 13.33 -1.30
N GLY A 63 24.01 13.50 -1.96
CA GLY A 63 25.29 14.02 -1.40
C GLY A 63 26.33 12.90 -1.13
N ALA A 64 27.66 13.09 -1.15
CA ALA A 64 28.48 14.29 -1.38
C ALA A 64 29.63 14.05 -2.39
N ALA A 65 29.79 15.00 -3.33
CA ALA A 65 31.03 15.43 -3.98
C ALA A 65 30.85 16.89 -4.49
N GLY A 66 31.14 17.90 -3.65
CA GLY A 66 31.20 19.33 -4.04
C GLY A 66 30.48 20.33 -3.12
N ASP A 67 31.28 21.25 -2.57
CA ASP A 67 31.09 22.52 -1.82
C ASP A 67 30.42 22.61 -0.43
N ASP A 68 29.40 21.82 -0.06
CA ASP A 68 28.75 22.03 1.26
C ASP A 68 28.88 20.85 2.24
N GLY A 69 29.29 19.67 1.77
CA GLY A 69 29.50 18.47 2.62
C GLY A 69 28.26 17.95 3.35
N LYS A 70 27.05 18.42 3.01
CA LYS A 70 25.80 18.04 3.66
C LYS A 70 25.04 17.00 2.84
N PHE A 71 24.51 15.99 3.52
CA PHE A 71 23.57 15.02 2.96
C PHE A 71 22.15 15.56 3.05
N GLU A 72 21.31 15.19 2.10
CA GLU A 72 19.85 15.38 2.17
C GLU A 72 19.19 14.03 1.93
N ALA A 73 18.29 13.63 2.84
CA ALA A 73 17.60 12.35 2.76
C ALA A 73 16.09 12.57 2.71
N THR A 74 15.41 11.71 1.95
CA THR A 74 13.95 11.72 1.77
C THR A 74 13.36 10.52 2.50
N ILE A 75 12.36 10.80 3.34
CA ILE A 75 11.56 9.82 4.06
C ILE A 75 10.19 9.73 3.40
N LEU A 76 9.75 8.52 3.12
CA LEU A 76 8.39 8.20 2.72
C LEU A 76 7.56 7.85 3.96
N THR A 77 6.41 8.49 4.14
CA THR A 77 5.52 8.29 5.29
C THR A 77 4.06 8.60 4.91
N SER A 78 3.17 8.61 5.89
CA SER A 78 1.77 8.97 5.75
C SER A 78 1.52 10.46 5.93
N ALA A 79 0.57 11.03 5.17
CA ALA A 79 0.13 12.41 5.36
C ALA A 79 -0.72 12.62 6.64
N SER A 80 -1.08 11.53 7.36
CA SER A 80 -1.64 11.56 8.71
C SER A 80 -0.78 12.39 9.68
N LEU A 81 0.51 12.56 9.39
CA LEU A 81 1.44 13.41 10.14
C LEU A 81 0.94 14.84 10.36
N PHE A 82 0.18 15.42 9.42
CA PHE A 82 -0.38 16.78 9.52
C PHE A 82 -1.87 16.85 9.15
N HIS A 83 -2.55 15.71 9.05
CA HIS A 83 -3.91 15.63 8.51
C HIS A 83 -4.91 16.50 9.30
N SER A 84 -4.78 16.59 10.64
CA SER A 84 -5.63 17.44 11.49
C SER A 84 -5.63 18.92 11.10
N TYR A 85 -4.57 19.40 10.44
CA TYR A 85 -4.43 20.79 10.01
C TYR A 85 -4.62 20.98 8.51
N ARG A 86 -4.56 19.89 7.72
CA ARG A 86 -4.55 19.87 6.23
C ARG A 86 -3.54 20.83 5.60
N ASP A 87 -2.55 21.29 6.36
CA ASP A 87 -1.55 22.26 5.97
C ASP A 87 -0.26 21.98 6.74
N PRO A 88 0.80 21.48 6.07
CA PRO A 88 2.06 21.15 6.74
C PRO A 88 2.78 22.40 7.26
N SER A 89 2.43 23.61 6.82
CA SER A 89 3.05 24.85 7.32
C SER A 89 2.70 25.13 8.78
N GLN A 90 1.65 24.49 9.32
CA GLN A 90 1.22 24.64 10.70
C GLN A 90 1.97 23.74 11.68
N ILE A 91 2.81 22.83 11.16
CA ILE A 91 3.58 21.88 11.98
C ILE A 91 5.09 22.01 11.78
N THR A 92 5.83 21.50 12.76
CA THR A 92 7.25 21.15 12.67
C THR A 92 7.39 19.65 12.84
N VAL A 93 8.32 19.02 12.12
CA VAL A 93 8.56 17.58 12.20
C VAL A 93 9.93 17.33 12.81
N GLU A 94 9.98 16.53 13.87
CA GLU A 94 11.22 15.93 14.37
C GLU A 94 11.38 14.53 13.78
N VAL A 95 12.56 14.25 13.25
CA VAL A 95 12.96 12.96 12.70
C VAL A 95 13.92 12.29 13.68
N HIS A 96 13.55 11.12 14.22
CA HIS A 96 14.41 10.34 15.11
C HIS A 96 14.90 9.07 14.41
N LEU A 97 16.23 8.93 14.33
CA LEU A 97 16.89 7.77 13.71
C LEU A 97 17.09 6.62 14.71
N SER A 98 17.50 5.47 14.18
CA SER A 98 17.75 4.25 14.97
C SER A 98 18.93 4.35 15.94
N ASP A 99 19.85 5.28 15.71
CA ASP A 99 21.02 5.53 16.58
C ASP A 99 20.73 6.56 17.69
N GLY A 100 19.50 7.08 17.74
CA GLY A 100 19.06 8.10 18.69
C GLY A 100 19.37 9.54 18.28
N SER A 101 20.01 9.76 17.13
CA SER A 101 20.14 11.10 16.57
C SER A 101 18.77 11.65 16.12
N SER A 102 18.61 12.96 16.26
CA SER A 102 17.36 13.67 15.96
C SER A 102 17.64 14.87 15.07
N TYR A 103 16.78 15.09 14.09
CA TYR A 103 16.92 16.15 13.09
C TYR A 103 15.58 16.87 12.88
N GLU A 104 15.65 18.15 12.53
CA GLU A 104 14.48 18.84 12.00
C GLU A 104 14.19 18.33 10.58
N GLY A 105 12.91 18.02 10.34
CA GLY A 105 12.38 17.59 9.05
C GLY A 105 11.41 18.60 8.47
N GLU A 106 11.37 18.65 7.14
CA GLU A 106 10.44 19.48 6.36
C GLU A 106 9.57 18.58 5.49
N VAL A 107 8.25 18.72 5.57
CA VAL A 107 7.33 18.05 4.63
C VAL A 107 7.55 18.67 3.25
N SER A 108 8.18 17.93 2.34
CA SER A 108 8.55 18.44 1.02
C SER A 108 7.41 18.34 0.00
N ALA A 109 6.59 17.30 0.12
CA ALA A 109 5.48 17.04 -0.79
C ALA A 109 4.54 15.99 -0.19
N PHE A 110 3.27 16.00 -0.59
CA PHE A 110 2.27 15.06 -0.09
C PHE A 110 1.10 14.91 -1.07
N ASP A 111 0.33 13.85 -0.87
CA ASP A 111 -0.95 13.61 -1.50
C ASP A 111 -1.96 13.11 -0.46
N LEU A 112 -3.09 13.79 -0.37
CA LEU A 112 -4.11 13.49 0.65
C LEU A 112 -5.03 12.35 0.23
N HIS A 113 -5.19 12.09 -1.08
CA HIS A 113 -6.02 11.00 -1.56
C HIS A 113 -5.39 9.64 -1.23
N TYR A 114 -4.10 9.46 -1.52
CA TYR A 114 -3.33 8.26 -1.16
C TYR A 114 -2.71 8.31 0.25
N ASN A 115 -2.94 9.40 0.99
CA ASN A 115 -2.39 9.67 2.33
C ASN A 115 -0.90 9.40 2.45
N ILE A 116 -0.12 9.98 1.54
CA ILE A 116 1.32 9.82 1.45
C ILE A 116 2.00 11.17 1.59
N ALA A 117 3.12 11.20 2.30
CA ALA A 117 3.94 12.39 2.45
C ALA A 117 5.42 12.04 2.33
N THR A 118 6.18 13.03 1.88
CA THR A 118 7.63 13.01 1.86
C THR A 118 8.16 14.02 2.86
N VAL A 119 9.11 13.59 3.68
CA VAL A 119 9.80 14.45 4.64
C VAL A 119 11.28 14.46 4.30
N LYS A 120 11.85 15.66 4.11
CA LYS A 120 13.28 15.86 3.90
C LYS A 120 13.97 16.25 5.19
N PHE A 121 15.18 15.75 5.40
CA PHE A 121 16.03 16.13 6.52
C PHE A 121 17.50 16.08 6.12
N LYS A 122 18.37 16.72 6.91
CA LYS A 122 19.80 16.86 6.60
C LYS A 122 20.65 16.12 7.65
N PRO A 123 20.98 14.83 7.41
CA PRO A 123 21.79 14.07 8.35
C PRO A 123 23.28 14.39 8.23
N ASP A 124 24.02 14.18 9.32
CA ASP A 124 25.47 14.37 9.36
C ASP A 124 26.23 13.29 8.58
N LYS A 125 25.62 12.11 8.41
CA LYS A 125 26.18 10.93 7.75
C LYS A 125 25.12 10.35 6.79
N PRO A 126 25.53 9.69 5.69
CA PRO A 126 24.57 9.11 4.77
C PRO A 126 23.78 7.99 5.46
N PRO A 127 22.45 8.09 5.60
CA PRO A 127 21.64 7.04 6.18
C PRO A 127 21.54 5.83 5.24
N GLN A 128 21.19 4.68 5.82
CA GLN A 128 20.82 3.51 5.03
C GLN A 128 19.45 3.75 4.36
N LYS A 129 19.39 3.47 3.06
CA LYS A 129 18.15 3.49 2.28
C LYS A 129 17.49 2.12 2.28
N ALA A 130 16.16 2.08 2.30
CA ALA A 130 15.40 0.85 2.10
C ALA A 130 15.50 0.35 0.66
N CYS A 131 15.43 -0.97 0.48
CA CYS A 131 15.21 -1.57 -0.83
C CYS A 131 13.71 -1.62 -1.09
N LEU A 132 13.24 -1.03 -2.18
CA LEU A 132 11.83 -1.06 -2.59
C LEU A 132 11.62 -2.15 -3.63
N LYS A 133 10.52 -2.90 -3.54
CA LYS A 133 10.21 -4.00 -4.46
C LYS A 133 8.76 -3.97 -4.91
N TRP A 134 8.55 -3.80 -6.22
CA TRP A 134 7.20 -3.75 -6.79
C TRP A 134 6.48 -5.08 -6.59
N ILE A 135 5.17 -5.03 -6.43
CA ILE A 135 4.30 -6.19 -6.25
C ILE A 135 3.64 -6.56 -7.59
N ASP A 136 3.56 -7.86 -7.84
CA ASP A 136 2.59 -8.49 -8.75
C ASP A 136 1.68 -9.37 -7.90
N ASP A 137 0.39 -9.05 -7.81
CA ASP A 137 -0.62 -9.82 -7.08
C ASP A 137 -1.50 -10.66 -8.02
N SER A 138 -1.08 -10.86 -9.27
CA SER A 138 -1.90 -11.55 -10.26
C SER A 138 -1.97 -13.07 -10.03
N MET A 139 -3.19 -13.57 -9.83
CA MET A 139 -3.45 -15.00 -9.71
C MET A 139 -4.41 -15.49 -10.79
N SER A 140 -4.18 -16.73 -11.24
CA SER A 140 -5.03 -17.41 -12.22
C SER A 140 -6.10 -18.24 -11.52
N LEU A 141 -7.35 -18.19 -12.00
CA LEU A 141 -8.40 -19.15 -11.61
C LEU A 141 -8.09 -20.58 -12.07
N GLN A 142 -7.17 -20.74 -13.02
CA GLN A 142 -6.69 -22.02 -13.53
C GLN A 142 -5.18 -22.14 -13.26
N PRO A 143 -4.77 -22.80 -12.14
CA PRO A 143 -3.37 -22.88 -11.74
C PRO A 143 -2.47 -23.55 -12.78
N ASP A 144 -3.02 -24.52 -13.52
CA ASP A 144 -2.28 -25.34 -14.50
C ASP A 144 -1.81 -24.56 -15.74
N ASN A 145 -2.35 -23.35 -15.97
CA ASN A 145 -2.04 -22.47 -17.09
C ASN A 145 -1.23 -21.22 -16.70
N ASP A 146 -0.75 -21.14 -15.45
CA ASP A 146 -0.05 -19.94 -14.98
C ASP A 146 1.42 -19.92 -15.44
N HIS A 147 1.65 -19.37 -16.63
CA HIS A 147 2.98 -19.03 -17.15
C HIS A 147 3.35 -17.58 -16.81
N THR A 148 3.08 -17.15 -15.57
CA THR A 148 3.51 -15.85 -15.07
C THR A 148 5.03 -15.79 -15.02
N MET A 149 5.61 -15.18 -16.06
CA MET A 149 6.96 -14.66 -15.98
C MET A 149 6.93 -13.43 -15.07
N VAL A 150 7.21 -13.64 -13.79
CA VAL A 150 7.45 -12.52 -12.87
C VAL A 150 8.72 -11.83 -13.34
N GLU A 151 8.60 -10.58 -13.76
CA GLU A 151 9.77 -9.76 -14.11
C GLU A 151 10.70 -9.67 -12.90
N ALA A 152 12.02 -9.65 -13.11
CA ALA A 152 13.01 -9.73 -12.03
C ALA A 152 12.87 -8.65 -10.93
N ASN A 153 12.20 -7.54 -11.24
CA ASN A 153 11.97 -6.41 -10.34
C ASN A 153 10.66 -6.54 -9.53
N PHE A 154 9.87 -7.57 -9.74
CA PHE A 154 8.60 -7.79 -9.04
C PHE A 154 8.71 -8.89 -8.00
N PHE A 155 7.96 -8.74 -6.92
CA PHE A 155 7.68 -9.74 -5.92
C PHE A 155 6.25 -10.24 -6.16
N ASN A 156 6.13 -11.54 -6.43
CA ASN A 156 4.81 -12.16 -6.56
C ASN A 156 4.19 -12.30 -5.16
N LEU A 157 3.15 -11.53 -4.88
CA LEU A 157 2.49 -11.47 -3.58
C LEU A 157 1.22 -12.31 -3.62
N CYS A 158 1.29 -13.49 -3.01
CA CYS A 158 0.20 -14.45 -2.94
C CYS A 158 -0.45 -14.47 -1.54
N PRO A 159 -1.75 -14.76 -1.43
CA PRO A 159 -2.43 -14.87 -0.14
C PRO A 159 -1.76 -15.92 0.75
N GLY A 160 -1.54 -15.58 2.02
CA GLY A 160 -0.77 -16.42 2.93
C GLY A 160 0.75 -16.20 2.86
N ASP A 161 1.25 -15.38 1.94
CA ASP A 161 2.65 -14.97 1.97
C ASP A 161 2.94 -14.15 3.23
N LYS A 162 4.06 -14.46 3.85
CA LYS A 162 4.48 -13.80 5.08
C LYS A 162 4.95 -12.39 4.79
N VAL A 163 4.38 -11.45 5.52
CA VAL A 163 4.72 -10.03 5.49
C VAL A 163 5.00 -9.52 6.90
N ILE A 164 5.78 -8.45 7.01
CA ILE A 164 6.22 -7.90 8.29
C ILE A 164 6.00 -6.40 8.28
N ALA A 165 5.14 -5.91 9.17
CA ALA A 165 4.95 -4.49 9.42
C ALA A 165 6.01 -4.02 10.44
N LEU A 166 6.58 -2.85 10.18
CA LEU A 166 7.61 -2.24 11.04
C LEU A 166 7.21 -0.84 11.49
N ALA A 167 7.54 -0.52 12.73
CA ALA A 167 7.42 0.81 13.31
C ALA A 167 8.68 1.20 14.07
N ARG A 168 8.93 2.50 14.20
CA ARG A 168 9.89 3.02 15.18
C ARG A 168 9.21 4.07 16.03
N VAL A 169 9.38 3.94 17.34
CA VAL A 169 8.77 4.84 18.33
C VAL A 169 9.86 5.60 19.07
N GLN A 170 9.63 6.90 19.34
CA GLN A 170 10.55 7.74 20.10
C GLN A 170 10.67 7.26 21.56
N ASP A 171 9.54 6.90 22.17
CA ASP A 171 9.47 6.40 23.53
C ASP A 171 10.25 5.07 23.65
N HIS A 172 10.85 4.81 24.81
CA HIS A 172 11.64 3.59 25.07
C HIS A 172 12.89 3.41 24.18
N HIS A 173 13.69 4.47 24.00
CA HIS A 173 15.00 4.41 23.32
C HIS A 173 14.93 4.07 21.83
N HIS A 174 14.02 4.70 21.08
CA HIS A 174 13.94 4.52 19.62
C HIS A 174 13.68 3.07 19.21
N GLN A 175 12.85 2.35 19.96
CA GLN A 175 12.63 0.91 19.76
C GLN A 175 12.02 0.63 18.38
N LEU A 176 12.54 -0.41 17.71
CA LEU A 176 11.90 -1.00 16.54
C LEU A 176 10.77 -1.94 17.00
N LEU A 177 9.55 -1.66 16.55
CA LEU A 177 8.40 -2.53 16.72
C LEU A 177 8.23 -3.37 15.44
N VAL A 178 7.88 -4.64 15.62
CA VAL A 178 7.82 -5.64 14.55
C VAL A 178 6.54 -6.45 14.73
N SER A 179 5.74 -6.56 13.66
CA SER A 179 4.55 -7.39 13.63
C SER A 179 4.54 -8.23 12.36
N SER A 180 4.55 -9.55 12.49
CA SER A 180 4.48 -10.47 11.36
C SER A 180 3.05 -10.95 11.13
N GLY A 181 2.64 -11.04 9.88
CA GLY A 181 1.33 -11.53 9.47
C GLY A 181 1.40 -12.16 8.09
N ASP A 182 0.24 -12.29 7.48
CA ASP A 182 0.02 -12.89 6.17
C ASP A 182 -0.71 -11.89 5.28
N PHE A 183 -0.35 -11.85 4.00
CA PHE A 183 -1.14 -11.12 3.01
C PHE A 183 -2.53 -11.75 2.85
N SER A 184 -3.54 -10.89 2.75
CA SER A 184 -4.96 -11.24 2.75
C SER A 184 -5.66 -10.69 1.50
N ILE A 185 -6.56 -11.50 0.94
CA ILE A 185 -7.41 -11.11 -0.20
C ILE A 185 -8.65 -10.29 0.19
N TYR A 186 -8.93 -10.17 1.48
CA TYR A 186 -10.07 -9.38 1.95
C TYR A 186 -9.89 -7.91 1.57
N CYS A 187 -10.94 -7.29 1.03
CA CYS A 187 -10.94 -5.87 0.72
C CYS A 187 -11.04 -5.05 2.01
N CYS A 188 -10.39 -3.89 2.03
CA CYS A 188 -10.53 -2.95 3.13
C CYS A 188 -11.89 -2.25 3.04
N GLU A 189 -12.53 -2.00 4.20
CA GLU A 189 -13.74 -1.16 4.26
C GLU A 189 -13.43 0.35 4.21
N LEU A 190 -12.16 0.73 4.05
CA LEU A 190 -11.79 2.12 3.77
C LEU A 190 -12.20 2.48 2.35
N ASP A 191 -12.52 3.76 2.14
CA ASP A 191 -12.90 4.34 0.85
C ASP A 191 -11.72 4.48 -0.14
N CYS A 192 -10.71 3.60 -0.06
CA CYS A 192 -9.51 3.59 -0.89
C CYS A 192 -9.28 2.17 -1.44
N GLN A 193 -9.73 1.92 -2.68
CA GLN A 193 -9.71 0.60 -3.32
C GLN A 193 -8.30 0.11 -3.66
N GLU A 194 -7.33 1.02 -3.70
CA GLU A 194 -5.92 0.75 -3.91
C GLU A 194 -5.24 0.05 -2.73
N LEU A 195 -5.89 0.01 -1.56
CA LEU A 195 -5.35 -0.61 -0.37
C LEU A 195 -5.47 -2.13 -0.41
N LEU A 196 -4.37 -2.77 -0.04
CA LEU A 196 -4.30 -4.20 0.19
C LEU A 196 -4.28 -4.50 1.69
N MET A 197 -4.59 -5.74 2.09
CA MET A 197 -4.75 -6.10 3.50
C MET A 197 -3.73 -7.13 3.98
N THR A 198 -3.34 -7.02 5.25
CA THR A 198 -2.56 -8.04 5.96
C THR A 198 -3.16 -8.35 7.33
N THR A 199 -2.85 -9.54 7.84
CA THR A 199 -3.20 -9.98 9.20
C THR A 199 -2.21 -9.50 10.27
N CYS A 200 -1.21 -8.69 9.91
CA CYS A 200 -0.31 -8.06 10.90
C CYS A 200 -1.13 -7.33 11.96
N GLU A 201 -0.92 -7.64 13.24
CA GLU A 201 -1.54 -6.89 14.33
C GLU A 201 -0.70 -5.66 14.64
N ILE A 202 -1.21 -4.46 14.35
CA ILE A 202 -0.46 -3.21 14.51
C ILE A 202 -1.21 -2.20 15.38
N THR A 203 -0.52 -1.11 15.70
CA THR A 203 -1.11 0.09 16.33
C THR A 203 -0.85 1.30 15.44
N THR A 204 -1.38 2.47 15.82
CA THR A 204 -1.19 3.74 15.09
C THR A 204 0.29 4.12 14.87
N HIS A 205 1.22 3.64 15.71
CA HIS A 205 2.66 3.86 15.53
C HIS A 205 3.22 3.31 14.20
N PHE A 206 2.55 2.31 13.62
CA PHE A 206 2.95 1.69 12.34
C PHE A 206 2.48 2.49 11.13
N ILE A 207 1.55 3.44 11.30
CA ILE A 207 1.10 4.31 10.21
C ILE A 207 2.32 4.98 9.56
N GLY A 208 2.39 4.92 8.23
CA GLY A 208 3.52 5.48 7.45
C GLY A 208 4.79 4.63 7.45
N GLY A 209 4.88 3.60 8.30
CA GLY A 209 5.99 2.66 8.35
C GLY A 209 5.94 1.61 7.23
N PRO A 210 7.04 0.91 6.97
CA PRO A 210 7.10 -0.03 5.86
C PRO A 210 6.42 -1.36 6.18
N LEU A 211 5.72 -1.90 5.21
CA LEU A 211 5.43 -3.33 5.11
C LEU A 211 6.53 -3.96 4.26
N ILE A 212 7.19 -5.01 4.77
CA ILE A 212 8.25 -5.72 4.06
C ILE A 212 7.88 -7.17 3.75
N ASN A 213 8.46 -7.70 2.67
CA ASN A 213 8.47 -9.13 2.41
C ASN A 213 9.52 -9.84 3.28
N TRP A 214 9.58 -11.18 3.18
CA TRP A 214 10.51 -12.01 3.94
C TRP A 214 11.99 -11.76 3.62
N ASP A 215 12.28 -11.13 2.49
CA ASP A 215 13.64 -10.77 2.08
C ASP A 215 14.11 -9.42 2.64
N GLY A 216 13.23 -8.67 3.32
CA GLY A 216 13.54 -7.36 3.87
C GLY A 216 13.39 -6.22 2.86
N GLU A 217 12.65 -6.45 1.76
CA GLU A 217 12.32 -5.43 0.77
C GLU A 217 10.96 -4.81 1.10
N VAL A 218 10.85 -3.49 0.97
CA VAL A 218 9.63 -2.73 1.22
C VAL A 218 8.68 -2.90 0.05
N ILE A 219 7.51 -3.45 0.35
CA ILE A 219 6.44 -3.74 -0.60
C ILE A 219 5.21 -2.84 -0.38
N GLY A 220 5.15 -2.07 0.73
CA GLY A 220 4.08 -1.12 0.96
C GLY A 220 4.26 -0.22 2.18
N ILE A 221 3.27 0.65 2.41
CA ILE A 221 3.19 1.57 3.55
C ILE A 221 1.99 1.19 4.41
N ASN A 222 2.20 0.94 5.71
CA ASN A 222 1.15 0.51 6.61
C ASN A 222 0.21 1.67 6.99
N PHE A 223 -1.07 1.34 7.14
CA PHE A 223 -2.11 2.15 7.75
C PHE A 223 -2.85 1.33 8.80
N PHE A 224 -3.55 1.99 9.71
CA PHE A 224 -4.33 1.34 10.76
C PHE A 224 -5.78 1.78 10.68
N TRP A 225 -6.70 0.82 10.59
CA TRP A 225 -8.14 1.10 10.55
C TRP A 225 -8.93 0.08 11.34
N LYS A 226 -9.56 0.50 12.44
CA LYS A 226 -10.49 -0.32 13.25
C LYS A 226 -9.93 -1.73 13.60
N GLY A 227 -8.65 -1.82 13.93
CA GLY A 227 -8.00 -3.09 14.26
C GLY A 227 -7.56 -3.94 13.06
N GLN A 228 -7.73 -3.43 11.83
CA GLN A 228 -7.22 -4.00 10.60
C GLN A 228 -5.96 -3.25 10.13
N THR A 229 -5.18 -3.92 9.28
CA THR A 229 -3.92 -3.40 8.74
C THR A 229 -3.97 -3.31 7.21
N PRO A 230 -4.61 -2.26 6.68
CA PRO A 230 -4.43 -1.89 5.28
C PRO A 230 -3.01 -1.41 5.02
N PHE A 231 -2.54 -1.59 3.79
CA PHE A 231 -1.31 -1.00 3.32
C PHE A 231 -1.45 -0.50 1.89
N LEU A 232 -0.80 0.62 1.59
CA LEU A 232 -0.67 1.12 0.23
C LEU A 232 0.48 0.39 -0.46
N PRO A 233 0.23 -0.32 -1.58
CA PRO A 233 1.27 -0.99 -2.34
C PRO A 233 2.36 -0.02 -2.80
N ILE A 234 3.62 -0.47 -2.77
CA ILE A 234 4.75 0.39 -3.15
C ILE A 234 4.67 0.83 -4.61
N ASN A 235 3.98 0.09 -5.48
CA ASN A 235 3.75 0.45 -6.88
C ASN A 235 3.05 1.81 -7.00
N ILE A 236 2.11 2.10 -6.09
CA ILE A 236 1.33 3.34 -6.08
C ILE A 236 2.14 4.43 -5.37
N ALA A 237 2.67 4.11 -4.19
CA ALA A 237 3.51 5.04 -3.43
C ALA A 237 4.72 5.56 -4.22
N PHE A 238 5.35 4.70 -5.03
CA PHE A 238 6.47 5.08 -5.90
C PHE A 238 6.04 6.00 -7.04
N ARG A 239 4.85 5.77 -7.63
CA ARG A 239 4.29 6.67 -8.66
C ARG A 239 3.94 8.04 -8.07
N CYS A 240 3.36 8.07 -6.88
CA CYS A 240 3.17 9.31 -6.13
C CYS A 240 4.51 10.03 -5.95
N LEU A 241 5.53 9.33 -5.44
CA LEU A 241 6.86 9.89 -5.21
C LEU A 241 7.47 10.48 -6.50
N ASP A 242 7.37 9.79 -7.63
CA ASP A 242 7.88 10.28 -8.93
C ASP A 242 7.18 11.58 -9.38
N HIS A 243 5.86 11.68 -9.21
CA HIS A 243 5.11 12.91 -9.50
C HIS A 243 5.49 14.05 -8.56
N LEU A 244 5.54 13.76 -7.25
CA LEU A 244 5.87 14.72 -6.20
C LEU A 244 7.29 15.28 -6.37
N ASN A 245 8.28 14.42 -6.65
CA ASN A 245 9.67 14.82 -6.92
C ASN A 245 9.78 15.70 -8.17
N LYS A 246 8.94 15.47 -9.18
CA LYS A 246 8.85 16.30 -10.40
C LYS A 246 8.01 17.58 -10.21
N LYS A 247 7.52 17.85 -8.99
CA LYS A 247 6.61 18.97 -8.66
C LYS A 247 5.38 19.00 -9.56
N ARG A 248 4.82 17.82 -9.86
CA ARG A 248 3.58 17.65 -10.61
C ARG A 248 2.47 17.29 -9.65
N SER A 249 1.23 17.57 -10.05
CA SER A 249 0.07 16.99 -9.38
C SER A 249 0.13 15.47 -9.51
N VAL A 250 -0.21 14.77 -8.44
CA VAL A 250 -0.54 13.35 -8.50
C VAL A 250 -1.88 13.23 -9.22
N PRO A 251 -2.01 12.38 -10.25
CA PRO A 251 -3.28 12.13 -10.92
C PRO A 251 -4.14 11.21 -10.05
N HIS A 252 -5.45 11.45 -10.05
CA HIS A 252 -6.42 10.61 -9.34
C HIS A 252 -7.46 10.10 -10.34
N PRO A 253 -7.10 9.10 -11.17
CA PRO A 253 -7.99 8.60 -12.21
C PRO A 253 -9.25 8.00 -11.59
N TRP A 254 -10.38 8.63 -11.87
CA TRP A 254 -11.68 8.19 -11.38
C TRP A 254 -12.53 7.69 -12.55
N LEU A 255 -12.98 6.45 -12.42
CA LEU A 255 -13.89 5.80 -13.38
C LEU A 255 -15.32 5.73 -12.85
N GLY A 256 -15.53 5.95 -11.54
CA GLY A 256 -16.81 5.78 -10.85
C GLY A 256 -17.35 4.36 -10.92
N MET A 257 -16.47 3.38 -10.72
CA MET A 257 -16.83 1.99 -10.50
C MET A 257 -15.96 1.41 -9.40
N GLU A 258 -16.51 0.49 -8.64
CA GLU A 258 -15.78 -0.34 -7.68
C GLU A 258 -15.48 -1.69 -8.30
N PHE A 259 -14.26 -2.18 -8.11
CA PHE A 259 -13.85 -3.47 -8.66
C PHE A 259 -12.87 -4.18 -7.74
N ILE A 260 -12.89 -5.50 -7.80
CA ILE A 260 -11.96 -6.36 -7.10
C ILE A 260 -11.23 -7.26 -8.08
N ASN A 261 -10.13 -7.84 -7.61
CA ASN A 261 -9.47 -8.91 -8.33
C ASN A 261 -10.46 -10.05 -8.62
N LEU A 262 -10.46 -10.59 -9.85
CA LEU A 262 -11.38 -11.67 -10.21
C LEU A 262 -11.25 -12.86 -9.25
N TYR A 263 -10.02 -13.22 -8.85
CA TYR A 263 -9.77 -14.32 -7.91
C TYR A 263 -10.33 -14.09 -6.50
N ALA A 264 -10.67 -12.85 -6.15
CA ALA A 264 -11.18 -12.47 -4.83
C ALA A 264 -12.71 -12.47 -4.78
N ALA A 265 -13.38 -12.65 -5.92
CA ALA A 265 -14.83 -12.79 -5.99
C ALA A 265 -15.33 -14.01 -5.20
N ASP A 266 -16.58 -13.97 -4.77
CA ASP A 266 -17.18 -15.10 -4.07
C ASP A 266 -17.38 -16.31 -5.00
N VAL A 267 -17.50 -17.49 -4.39
CA VAL A 267 -17.55 -18.77 -5.13
C VAL A 267 -18.75 -18.85 -6.09
N VAL A 268 -19.89 -18.23 -5.76
CA VAL A 268 -21.08 -18.26 -6.63
C VAL A 268 -20.80 -17.45 -7.90
N THR A 269 -20.28 -16.24 -7.73
CA THR A 269 -19.87 -15.38 -8.85
C THR A 269 -18.79 -16.04 -9.70
N LEU A 270 -17.77 -16.66 -9.08
CA LEU A 270 -16.72 -17.38 -9.79
C LEU A 270 -17.26 -18.57 -10.60
N GLU A 271 -18.20 -19.34 -10.04
CA GLU A 271 -18.83 -20.47 -10.74
C GLU A 271 -19.55 -19.99 -12.01
N GLU A 272 -20.30 -18.89 -11.92
CA GLU A 272 -20.98 -18.29 -13.08
C GLU A 272 -19.98 -17.82 -14.15
N ILE A 273 -18.92 -17.12 -13.76
CA ILE A 273 -17.88 -16.65 -14.68
C ILE A 273 -17.19 -17.81 -15.38
N VAL A 274 -16.83 -18.88 -14.66
CA VAL A 274 -16.16 -20.05 -15.26
C VAL A 274 -17.08 -20.78 -16.25
N GLN A 275 -18.38 -20.84 -15.97
CA GLN A 275 -19.37 -21.46 -16.88
C GLN A 275 -19.58 -20.63 -18.15
N LEU A 276 -19.69 -19.32 -18.02
CA LEU A 276 -19.95 -18.41 -19.14
C LEU A 276 -18.69 -18.14 -19.98
N PHE A 277 -17.54 -18.02 -19.31
CA PHE A 277 -16.28 -17.56 -19.89
C PHE A 277 -15.10 -18.47 -19.50
N PRO A 278 -15.07 -19.74 -19.95
CA PRO A 278 -14.08 -20.72 -19.51
C PRO A 278 -12.61 -20.40 -19.86
N LEU A 279 -12.39 -19.41 -20.73
CA LEU A 279 -11.06 -18.92 -21.11
C LEU A 279 -10.58 -17.74 -20.25
N VAL A 280 -11.47 -17.12 -19.46
CA VAL A 280 -11.14 -15.99 -18.60
C VAL A 280 -10.56 -16.53 -17.29
N CYS A 281 -9.25 -16.36 -17.13
CA CYS A 281 -8.53 -16.87 -15.97
C CYS A 281 -8.02 -15.75 -15.04
N LYS A 282 -7.94 -14.51 -15.53
CA LYS A 282 -7.46 -13.33 -14.82
C LYS A 282 -8.29 -12.11 -15.25
N GLY A 283 -8.34 -11.10 -14.41
CA GLY A 283 -9.10 -9.88 -14.66
C GLY A 283 -9.46 -9.16 -13.36
N VAL A 284 -10.24 -8.11 -13.49
CA VAL A 284 -10.97 -7.49 -12.38
C VAL A 284 -12.47 -7.58 -12.65
N ILE A 285 -13.27 -7.78 -11.61
CA ILE A 285 -14.73 -7.82 -11.71
C ILE A 285 -15.32 -6.56 -11.09
N VAL A 286 -16.28 -5.97 -11.78
CA VAL A 286 -16.98 -4.76 -11.34
C VAL A 286 -18.05 -5.13 -10.33
N GLU A 287 -17.98 -4.56 -9.13
CA GLU A 287 -18.96 -4.78 -8.05
C GLU A 287 -20.06 -3.72 -8.08
N GLU A 288 -19.69 -2.46 -8.27
CA GLU A 288 -20.61 -1.32 -8.28
C GLU A 288 -20.22 -0.31 -9.36
N VAL A 289 -21.22 0.39 -9.89
CA VAL A 289 -21.04 1.50 -10.82
C VAL A 289 -21.83 2.70 -10.29
N THR A 290 -21.15 3.83 -10.10
CA THR A 290 -21.78 5.08 -9.66
C THR A 290 -22.59 5.68 -10.81
N GLU A 291 -23.83 6.09 -10.56
CA GLU A 291 -24.68 6.75 -11.55
C GLU A 291 -24.02 8.02 -12.11
N GLU A 292 -24.22 8.29 -13.40
CA GLU A 292 -23.65 9.42 -14.14
C GLU A 292 -22.11 9.44 -14.23
N SER A 293 -21.41 8.42 -13.73
CA SER A 293 -19.95 8.30 -13.77
C SER A 293 -19.39 8.01 -15.17
N PRO A 294 -18.06 8.11 -15.39
CA PRO A 294 -17.42 7.59 -16.60
C PRO A 294 -17.81 6.16 -16.97
N ALA A 295 -17.86 5.26 -15.98
CA ALA A 295 -18.21 3.85 -16.18
C ALA A 295 -19.68 3.68 -16.60
N ASP A 296 -20.60 4.39 -15.93
CA ASP A 296 -22.03 4.39 -16.28
C ASP A 296 -22.27 4.93 -17.70
N ARG A 297 -21.64 6.05 -18.04
CA ARG A 297 -21.70 6.65 -19.39
C ARG A 297 -21.09 5.74 -20.47
N ALA A 298 -20.13 4.89 -20.10
CA ALA A 298 -19.54 3.87 -20.96
C ALA A 298 -20.36 2.56 -20.99
N GLU A 299 -21.51 2.54 -20.30
CA GLU A 299 -22.42 1.42 -20.16
C GLU A 299 -21.79 0.18 -19.48
N ILE A 300 -20.80 0.38 -18.62
CA ILE A 300 -20.24 -0.67 -17.75
C ILE A 300 -21.28 -1.05 -16.70
N GLN A 301 -21.35 -2.34 -16.36
CA GLN A 301 -22.36 -2.88 -15.46
C GLN A 301 -21.71 -3.72 -14.34
N PRO A 302 -22.34 -3.83 -13.17
CA PRO A 302 -21.96 -4.82 -12.18
C PRO A 302 -21.88 -6.23 -12.78
N ASN A 303 -20.91 -7.02 -12.31
CA ASN A 303 -20.52 -8.35 -12.82
C ASN A 303 -19.82 -8.38 -14.19
N ASP A 304 -19.54 -7.23 -14.77
CA ASP A 304 -18.61 -7.15 -15.89
C ASP A 304 -17.20 -7.57 -15.44
N VAL A 305 -16.54 -8.43 -16.24
CA VAL A 305 -15.14 -8.77 -16.02
C VAL A 305 -14.26 -8.06 -17.04
N ILE A 306 -13.45 -7.12 -16.56
CA ILE A 306 -12.49 -6.36 -17.37
C ILE A 306 -11.23 -7.22 -17.54
N ILE A 307 -10.90 -7.54 -18.79
CA ILE A 307 -9.78 -8.42 -19.15
C ILE A 307 -8.66 -7.70 -19.91
N LYS A 308 -8.93 -6.54 -20.52
CA LYS A 308 -7.90 -5.68 -21.12
C LYS A 308 -8.23 -4.20 -20.95
N CYS A 309 -7.16 -3.40 -20.90
CA CYS A 309 -7.20 -1.96 -21.03
C CYS A 309 -6.26 -1.57 -22.18
N ASP A 310 -6.83 -0.90 -23.19
CA ASP A 310 -6.24 -0.69 -24.51
C ASP A 310 -5.69 -1.99 -25.13
N ARG A 311 -4.37 -2.16 -25.10
CA ARG A 311 -3.68 -3.34 -25.68
C ARG A 311 -3.09 -4.25 -24.62
N GLU A 312 -3.20 -3.88 -23.35
CA GLU A 312 -2.58 -4.58 -22.25
C GLU A 312 -3.59 -5.44 -21.49
N VAL A 313 -3.14 -6.63 -21.08
CA VAL A 313 -3.96 -7.57 -20.31
C VAL A 313 -4.07 -7.09 -18.86
N VAL A 314 -5.31 -6.96 -18.39
CA VAL A 314 -5.64 -6.69 -17.00
C VAL A 314 -5.58 -8.02 -16.25
N SER A 315 -4.51 -8.21 -15.48
CA SER A 315 -4.28 -9.46 -14.73
C SER A 315 -4.66 -9.37 -13.25
N CYS A 316 -4.72 -8.15 -12.72
CA CYS A 316 -5.07 -7.82 -11.34
C CYS A 316 -5.40 -6.32 -11.21
N SER A 317 -5.97 -5.94 -10.07
CA SER A 317 -6.36 -4.57 -9.73
C SER A 317 -5.15 -3.64 -9.68
N LEU A 318 -4.04 -4.05 -9.07
CA LEU A 318 -2.82 -3.22 -8.97
C LEU A 318 -2.27 -2.87 -10.35
N LYS A 319 -2.30 -3.82 -11.30
CA LYS A 319 -1.91 -3.57 -12.67
C LYS A 319 -2.90 -2.65 -13.38
N PHE A 320 -4.20 -2.86 -13.16
CA PHE A 320 -5.23 -1.99 -13.73
C PHE A 320 -5.10 -0.54 -13.25
N PHE A 321 -4.92 -0.31 -11.95
CA PHE A 321 -4.58 1.01 -11.39
C PHE A 321 -3.35 1.63 -12.08
N GLY A 322 -2.30 0.84 -12.27
CA GLY A 322 -1.10 1.26 -12.99
C GLY A 322 -1.34 1.65 -14.45
N MET A 323 -2.28 1.01 -15.15
CA MET A 323 -2.65 1.32 -16.54
C MET A 323 -3.45 2.61 -16.64
N ILE A 324 -4.32 2.90 -15.66
CA ILE A 324 -5.19 4.09 -15.68
C ILE A 324 -4.52 5.34 -15.10
N TRP A 325 -3.41 5.20 -14.37
CA TRP A 325 -2.65 6.28 -13.70
C TRP A 325 -2.48 7.55 -14.57
N ASP A 326 -2.00 7.40 -15.81
CA ASP A 326 -1.72 8.52 -16.72
C ASP A 326 -2.85 8.80 -17.73
N LYS A 327 -4.06 8.28 -17.46
CA LYS A 327 -5.22 8.34 -18.37
C LYS A 327 -6.26 9.39 -18.00
N VAL A 328 -6.06 10.16 -16.93
CA VAL A 328 -6.92 11.31 -16.58
C VAL A 328 -7.13 12.23 -17.80
N GLY A 329 -8.38 12.50 -18.13
CA GLY A 329 -8.79 13.30 -19.29
C GLY A 329 -8.55 12.65 -20.65
N LYS A 330 -8.21 11.36 -20.69
CA LYS A 330 -7.97 10.59 -21.93
C LYS A 330 -8.95 9.43 -22.03
N SER A 331 -9.34 9.14 -23.27
CA SER A 331 -10.12 7.93 -23.55
C SER A 331 -9.21 6.69 -23.55
N MET A 332 -9.74 5.59 -23.02
CA MET A 332 -9.16 4.25 -23.10
C MET A 332 -10.24 3.24 -23.53
N GLU A 333 -9.82 2.15 -24.16
CA GLU A 333 -10.71 1.05 -24.52
C GLU A 333 -10.62 -0.07 -23.48
N LEU A 334 -11.73 -0.42 -22.85
CA LEU A 334 -11.82 -1.59 -21.97
C LEU A 334 -12.42 -2.77 -22.74
N GLU A 335 -11.76 -3.92 -22.66
CA GLU A 335 -12.31 -5.18 -23.15
C GLU A 335 -12.96 -5.93 -21.98
N VAL A 336 -14.27 -6.14 -22.08
CA VAL A 336 -15.14 -6.58 -20.98
C VAL A 336 -15.92 -7.84 -21.36
N MET A 337 -16.00 -8.79 -20.44
CA MET A 337 -16.85 -9.98 -20.56
C MET A 337 -18.14 -9.76 -19.78
N ARG A 338 -19.29 -9.85 -20.45
CA ARG A 338 -20.61 -9.58 -19.88
C ARG A 338 -21.56 -10.76 -20.08
N ALA A 339 -22.24 -11.16 -19.01
CA ALA A 339 -23.21 -12.25 -19.07
C ALA A 339 -24.31 -11.96 -20.12
N GLY A 340 -24.68 -12.96 -20.90
CA GLY A 340 -25.67 -12.84 -21.98
C GLY A 340 -25.15 -12.21 -23.28
N VAL A 341 -23.89 -11.76 -23.33
CA VAL A 341 -23.23 -11.28 -24.55
C VAL A 341 -22.23 -12.32 -25.07
N CYS A 342 -22.27 -12.58 -26.38
CA CYS A 342 -21.33 -13.51 -26.99
C CYS A 342 -19.99 -12.80 -27.26
N GLY A 343 -18.98 -13.13 -26.45
CA GLY A 343 -17.62 -12.62 -26.60
C GLY A 343 -17.38 -11.26 -25.93
N PRO A 344 -16.14 -10.74 -26.04
CA PRO A 344 -15.76 -9.50 -25.37
C PRO A 344 -16.41 -8.26 -26.01
N LEU A 345 -16.93 -7.38 -25.15
CA LEU A 345 -17.34 -6.03 -25.48
C LEU A 345 -16.14 -5.07 -25.42
N LYS A 346 -16.10 -4.11 -26.34
CA LYS A 346 -15.12 -3.02 -26.33
C LYS A 346 -15.82 -1.73 -25.97
N LEU A 347 -15.54 -1.21 -24.78
CA LEU A 347 -16.19 -0.02 -24.23
C LEU A 347 -15.16 1.10 -24.12
N ALA A 348 -15.46 2.25 -24.71
CA ALA A 348 -14.62 3.43 -24.60
C ALA A 348 -15.01 4.21 -23.34
N ILE A 349 -14.06 4.40 -22.44
CA ILE A 349 -14.24 5.16 -21.21
C ILE A 349 -13.31 6.37 -21.19
N LEU A 350 -13.78 7.49 -20.66
CA LEU A 350 -13.00 8.71 -20.46
C LEU A 350 -12.78 8.90 -18.96
N ALA A 351 -11.55 8.68 -18.48
CA ALA A 351 -11.26 8.85 -17.06
C ALA A 351 -11.36 10.32 -16.66
N ASP A 352 -12.08 10.59 -15.58
CA ASP A 352 -12.14 11.90 -14.95
C ASP A 352 -11.04 12.01 -13.89
N ASP A 353 -10.74 13.24 -13.45
CA ASP A 353 -9.86 13.48 -12.31
C ASP A 353 -10.72 13.59 -11.05
N LEU A 354 -10.35 12.88 -10.00
CA LEU A 354 -11.07 12.94 -8.74
C LEU A 354 -10.90 14.33 -8.11
N LEU A 355 -12.01 14.95 -7.70
CA LEU A 355 -11.96 16.25 -7.04
C LEU A 355 -11.49 16.12 -5.58
N PRO A 356 -10.80 17.13 -5.02
CA PRO A 356 -10.33 17.11 -3.63
C PRO A 356 -11.41 16.86 -2.56
N ASP A 357 -12.64 17.29 -2.82
CA ASP A 357 -13.78 17.06 -1.92
C ASP A 357 -14.24 15.59 -1.89
N SER A 358 -13.76 14.79 -2.85
CA SER A 358 -14.03 13.36 -3.00
C SER A 358 -12.81 12.50 -2.65
N TYR A 359 -11.76 13.09 -2.07
CA TYR A 359 -10.60 12.32 -1.61
C TYR A 359 -10.96 11.40 -0.45
N ASN A 360 -10.26 10.27 -0.39
CA ASN A 360 -10.48 9.22 0.59
C ASN A 360 -10.32 9.74 2.02
N SER A 361 -11.15 9.20 2.92
CA SER A 361 -11.23 9.55 4.31
C SER A 361 -10.28 8.69 5.13
N TRP A 362 -9.18 9.29 5.57
CA TRP A 362 -8.16 8.55 6.30
C TRP A 362 -8.37 8.61 7.81
N PRO A 363 -8.25 7.47 8.52
CA PRO A 363 -8.24 7.47 9.98
C PRO A 363 -7.07 8.27 10.55
N ILE A 364 -7.34 8.90 11.70
CA ILE A 364 -6.34 9.51 12.57
C ILE A 364 -6.11 8.60 13.77
#